data_AF-A0A3D1K8W2-F1
#
_entry.id   AF-A0A3D1K8W2-F1
#
_cell.length_a   1.000
_cell.length_b   1.000
_cell.length_c   1.000
_cell.angle_alpha   90.00
_cell.angle_beta   90.00
_cell.angle_gamma   90.00
#
_symmetry.space_group_name_H-M   'P 1'
#
loop_
_entity.id
_entity.type
_entity.pdbx_description
1 polymer ?
#
loop_
_entity_poly.entity_id
_entity_poly.type
_entity_poly.pdbx_seq_one_letter_code
_entity_poly.pdbx_strand_id
1 'polypeptide(L)'
;MGQMLQNLGVGGIIAVVVMVLSLVGMIVCAKKQDSVAIAKPAAVGLMILVLLSAVVILMKTGVLGDQGTQKIIQNEFTYTKSSYVMLGKHIADKIPGAKILLIVDKQRQNDTRSPALLDAFKQGLGGKATISATETPAIAWPEGRPQPNPEEMDMIPLQEVMTAQSFNDLMTKYPDCNLVVSFIGLPNDVENMQVWTMEPEKRPKLAIINGAYHNLKSALQSGIVAVIVAVNPSAKFTDEAAPTDIKAAFDKRYILITPDNIEEISQKYANMFQEVK
;
A
#
# COMPACT_ATOMS: atom_id res chain seq x y z
N MET A 1 -24.83 13.36 4.79
CA MET A 1 -24.83 14.75 4.27
C MET A 1 -23.79 15.64 4.95
N GLY A 2 -23.62 15.57 6.29
CA GLY A 2 -22.63 16.40 7.02
C GLY A 2 -21.16 16.23 6.61
N GLN A 3 -20.67 14.99 6.44
CA GLN A 3 -19.28 14.75 5.97
C GLN A 3 -19.06 15.20 4.51
N MET A 4 -20.08 15.10 3.65
CA MET A 4 -20.01 15.53 2.25
C MET A 4 -19.87 17.06 2.13
N LEU A 5 -20.51 17.80 3.04
CA LEU A 5 -20.43 19.27 3.11
C LEU A 5 -19.09 19.76 3.66
N GLN A 6 -18.46 19.00 4.57
CA GLN A 6 -17.15 19.35 5.13
C GLN A 6 -16.04 19.31 4.06
N ASN A 7 -16.13 18.40 3.08
CA ASN A 7 -15.13 18.25 2.03
C ASN A 7 -15.26 19.26 0.87
N LEU A 8 -16.39 19.98 0.77
CA LEU A 8 -16.67 20.89 -0.36
C LEU A 8 -15.97 22.27 -0.22
N GLY A 9 -15.60 22.66 1.00
CA GLY A 9 -15.11 24.00 1.32
C GLY A 9 -16.10 25.11 0.96
N VAL A 10 -15.74 26.37 1.25
CA VAL A 10 -16.63 27.54 1.03
C VAL A 10 -17.12 27.62 -0.42
N GLY A 11 -16.23 27.41 -1.39
CA GLY A 11 -16.59 27.46 -2.81
C GLY A 11 -17.52 26.31 -3.27
N GLY A 12 -17.41 25.12 -2.69
CA GLY A 12 -18.32 24.01 -3.01
C GLY A 12 -19.69 24.18 -2.37
N ILE A 13 -19.76 24.76 -1.16
CA ILE A 13 -21.02 25.15 -0.51
C ILE A 13 -21.75 26.19 -1.36
N ILE A 14 -21.04 27.20 -1.86
CA ILE A 14 -21.61 28.20 -2.78
C ILE A 14 -22.16 27.53 -4.05
N ALA A 15 -21.41 26.60 -4.66
CA ALA A 15 -21.87 25.89 -5.85
C ALA A 15 -23.15 25.06 -5.59
N VAL A 16 -23.27 24.41 -4.43
CA VAL A 16 -24.49 23.68 -4.03
C VAL A 16 -25.67 24.64 -3.86
N VAL A 17 -25.48 25.78 -3.19
CA VAL A 17 -26.54 26.78 -3.00
C VAL A 17 -27.01 27.34 -4.35
N VAL A 18 -26.08 27.72 -5.22
CA VAL A 18 -26.40 28.21 -6.57
C VAL A 18 -27.16 27.15 -7.36
N MET A 19 -26.71 25.89 -7.33
CA MET A 19 -27.39 24.79 -8.01
C MET A 19 -28.83 24.59 -7.55
N VAL A 20 -29.07 24.60 -6.22
CA VAL A 20 -30.41 24.45 -5.66
C VAL A 20 -31.31 25.62 -6.05
N LEU A 21 -30.81 26.86 -5.97
CA LEU A 21 -31.56 28.05 -6.38
C LEU A 21 -31.88 28.03 -7.88
N SER A 22 -30.94 27.58 -8.72
CA SER A 22 -31.16 27.42 -10.16
C SER A 22 -32.19 26.34 -10.48
N LEU A 23 -32.19 25.20 -9.76
CA LEU A 23 -33.21 24.16 -9.89
C LEU A 23 -34.60 24.68 -9.51
N VAL A 24 -34.73 25.39 -8.38
CA VAL A 24 -36.00 26.01 -7.97
C VAL A 24 -36.45 27.04 -9.01
N GLY A 25 -35.54 27.87 -9.52
CA GLY A 25 -35.81 28.84 -10.57
C GLY A 25 -36.29 28.19 -11.87
N MET A 26 -35.73 27.04 -12.26
CA MET A 26 -36.19 26.28 -13.43
C MET A 26 -37.61 25.76 -13.25
N ILE A 27 -37.97 25.25 -12.06
CA ILE A 27 -39.33 24.80 -11.76
C ILE A 27 -40.32 25.97 -11.86
N VAL A 28 -39.94 27.16 -11.37
CA VAL A 28 -40.77 28.37 -11.48
C VAL A 28 -40.91 28.83 -12.94
N CYS A 29 -39.83 28.78 -13.72
CA CYS A 29 -39.87 29.13 -15.15
C CYS A 29 -40.72 28.13 -15.94
N ALA A 30 -40.61 26.84 -15.66
CA ALA A 30 -41.43 25.79 -16.29
C ALA A 30 -42.93 26.01 -16.05
N LYS A 31 -43.32 26.44 -14.84
CA LYS A 31 -44.72 26.78 -14.52
C LYS A 31 -45.23 28.05 -15.23
N LYS A 32 -44.35 28.93 -15.71
CA LYS A 32 -44.69 30.22 -16.33
C LYS A 32 -44.34 30.29 -17.82
N GLN A 33 -43.95 29.17 -18.44
CA GLN A 33 -43.43 29.14 -19.80
C GLN A 33 -44.43 29.56 -20.88
N ASP A 34 -45.72 29.42 -20.61
CA ASP A 34 -46.81 29.77 -21.54
C ASP A 34 -47.33 31.19 -21.31
N SER A 35 -47.00 31.81 -20.18
CA SER A 35 -47.49 33.13 -19.78
C SER A 35 -46.43 34.24 -19.89
N VAL A 36 -45.15 33.89 -19.93
CA VAL A 36 -44.03 34.85 -19.95
C VAL A 36 -43.00 34.44 -20.99
N ALA A 37 -42.81 35.26 -22.03
CA ALA A 37 -41.92 34.96 -23.16
C ALA A 37 -40.46 34.70 -22.75
N ILE A 38 -39.98 35.31 -21.67
CA ILE A 38 -38.59 35.12 -21.18
C ILE A 38 -38.39 33.85 -20.36
N ALA A 39 -39.45 33.15 -19.95
CA ALA A 39 -39.34 32.00 -19.07
C ALA A 39 -38.57 30.82 -19.71
N LYS A 40 -38.73 30.59 -21.01
CA LYS A 40 -37.98 29.56 -21.75
C LYS A 40 -36.47 29.84 -21.82
N PRO A 41 -35.99 31.00 -22.32
CA PRO A 41 -34.55 31.29 -22.33
C PRO A 41 -33.97 31.42 -20.91
N ALA A 42 -34.73 31.90 -19.92
CA ALA A 42 -34.30 31.93 -18.53
C ALA A 42 -34.07 30.52 -17.96
N ALA A 43 -34.97 29.57 -18.24
CA ALA A 43 -34.79 28.18 -17.83
C ALA A 43 -33.53 27.54 -18.42
N VAL A 44 -33.22 27.83 -19.69
CA VAL A 44 -31.97 27.37 -20.34
C VAL A 44 -30.73 27.97 -19.65
N GLY A 45 -30.76 29.26 -19.31
CA GLY A 45 -29.67 29.90 -18.56
C GLY A 45 -29.45 29.28 -17.18
N LEU A 46 -30.53 28.96 -16.46
CA LEU A 46 -30.46 28.27 -15.17
C LEU A 46 -29.94 26.84 -15.28
N MET A 47 -30.28 26.12 -16.37
CA MET A 47 -29.73 24.79 -16.65
C MET A 47 -28.21 24.83 -16.83
N ILE A 48 -27.68 25.83 -17.55
CA ILE A 48 -26.24 26.01 -17.71
C ILE A 48 -25.55 26.25 -16.35
N LEU A 49 -26.16 27.06 -15.48
CA LEU A 49 -25.64 27.28 -14.12
C LEU A 49 -25.60 26.00 -13.28
N VAL A 50 -26.60 25.13 -13.42
CA VAL A 50 -26.60 23.81 -12.77
C VAL A 50 -25.45 22.95 -13.29
N LEU A 51 -25.24 22.90 -14.62
CA LEU A 51 -24.15 22.12 -15.22
C LEU A 51 -22.78 22.63 -14.78
N LEU A 52 -22.56 23.95 -14.77
CA LEU A 52 -21.31 24.55 -14.29
C LEU A 52 -21.07 24.25 -12.81
N SER A 53 -22.11 24.36 -11.98
CA SER A 53 -22.03 24.04 -10.56
C SER A 53 -21.71 22.56 -10.34
N ALA A 54 -22.27 21.67 -11.16
CA ALA A 54 -21.98 20.24 -11.11
C ALA A 54 -20.51 19.96 -11.47
N VAL A 55 -19.98 20.59 -12.52
CA VAL A 55 -18.54 20.47 -12.88
C VAL A 55 -17.65 20.96 -11.73
N VAL A 56 -17.95 22.11 -11.13
CA VAL A 56 -17.18 22.63 -9.97
C VAL A 56 -17.23 21.67 -8.78
N ILE A 57 -18.40 21.09 -8.49
CA ILE A 57 -18.54 20.08 -7.44
C ILE A 57 -17.69 18.86 -7.78
N LEU A 58 -17.78 18.32 -9.00
CA LEU A 58 -17.01 17.15 -9.43
C LEU A 58 -15.49 17.37 -9.40
N MET A 59 -15.02 18.59 -9.73
CA MET A 59 -13.61 18.97 -9.59
C MET A 59 -13.18 19.04 -8.13
N LYS A 60 -14.05 19.54 -7.23
CA LYS A 60 -13.73 19.70 -5.80
C LYS A 60 -13.91 18.44 -4.97
N THR A 61 -14.79 17.53 -5.37
CA THR A 61 -14.97 16.23 -4.72
C THR A 61 -13.95 15.19 -5.20
N GLY A 62 -13.04 15.58 -6.11
CA GLY A 62 -11.98 14.73 -6.63
C GLY A 62 -12.42 13.65 -7.60
N VAL A 63 -13.70 13.65 -8.01
CA VAL A 63 -14.25 12.74 -9.01
C VAL A 63 -13.58 12.94 -10.38
N LEU A 64 -13.05 14.14 -10.65
CA LEU A 64 -12.29 14.46 -11.88
C LEU A 64 -10.76 14.48 -11.69
N GLY A 65 -10.25 13.98 -10.55
CA GLY A 65 -8.83 13.98 -10.21
C GLY A 65 -8.43 15.18 -9.35
N ASP A 66 -8.35 14.96 -8.05
CA ASP A 66 -7.97 15.98 -7.07
C ASP A 66 -6.44 16.06 -6.87
N GLN A 67 -5.89 17.28 -6.91
CA GLN A 67 -4.49 17.57 -6.56
C GLN A 67 -4.17 17.25 -5.09
N GLY A 68 -5.14 17.37 -4.19
CA GLY A 68 -5.02 16.98 -2.78
C GLY A 68 -4.80 15.48 -2.62
N THR A 69 -5.60 14.67 -3.31
CA THR A 69 -5.47 13.21 -3.35
C THR A 69 -4.12 12.79 -3.92
N GLN A 70 -3.68 13.41 -5.02
CA GLN A 70 -2.35 13.13 -5.58
C GLN A 70 -1.22 13.50 -4.61
N LYS A 71 -1.35 14.63 -3.89
CA LYS A 71 -0.38 15.04 -2.88
C LYS A 71 -0.32 14.04 -1.72
N ILE A 72 -1.46 13.55 -1.22
CA ILE A 72 -1.53 12.54 -0.16
C ILE A 72 -0.89 11.22 -0.64
N ILE A 73 -1.23 10.77 -1.85
CA ILE A 73 -0.65 9.56 -2.45
C ILE A 73 0.87 9.69 -2.55
N GLN A 74 1.36 10.81 -3.08
CA GLN A 74 2.79 11.05 -3.22
C GLN A 74 3.48 11.11 -1.85
N ASN A 75 2.81 11.68 -0.85
CA ASN A 75 3.32 11.78 0.51
C ASN A 75 3.48 10.41 1.18
N GLU A 76 2.43 9.58 1.12
CA GLU A 76 2.46 8.21 1.63
C GLU A 76 3.43 7.33 0.83
N PHE A 77 3.64 7.62 -0.45
CA PHE A 77 4.65 6.96 -1.25
C PHE A 77 6.09 7.32 -0.83
N THR A 78 6.35 8.55 -0.38
CA THR A 78 7.66 8.93 0.20
C THR A 78 7.96 8.12 1.46
N TYR A 79 6.99 7.99 2.37
CA TYR A 79 7.12 7.15 3.54
C TYR A 79 7.37 5.69 3.14
N THR A 80 6.56 5.14 2.23
CA THR A 80 6.74 3.78 1.73
C THR A 80 8.13 3.58 1.14
N LYS A 81 8.60 4.46 0.24
CA LYS A 81 9.95 4.38 -0.33
C LYS A 81 11.04 4.36 0.74
N SER A 82 10.91 5.18 1.79
CA SER A 82 11.89 5.22 2.87
C SER A 82 12.07 3.88 3.57
N SER A 83 11.00 3.07 3.69
CA SER A 83 11.06 1.77 4.33
C SER A 83 11.79 0.72 3.50
N TYR A 84 11.72 0.81 2.18
CA TYR A 84 12.52 -0.01 1.27
C TYR A 84 14.00 0.38 1.30
N VAL A 85 14.32 1.68 1.33
CA VAL A 85 15.72 2.13 1.49
C VAL A 85 16.30 1.63 2.81
N MET A 86 15.56 1.79 3.92
CA MET A 86 16.03 1.40 5.24
C MET A 86 16.15 -0.12 5.41
N LEU A 87 15.27 -0.91 4.79
CA LEU A 87 15.43 -2.36 4.70
C LEU A 87 16.71 -2.74 3.96
N GLY A 88 16.92 -2.16 2.77
CA GLY A 88 18.12 -2.40 1.98
C GLY A 88 19.40 -2.02 2.73
N LYS A 89 19.39 -0.86 3.40
CA LYS A 89 20.51 -0.39 4.23
C LYS A 89 20.80 -1.35 5.38
N HIS A 90 19.76 -1.84 6.07
CA HIS A 90 19.92 -2.81 7.14
C HIS A 90 20.58 -4.10 6.63
N ILE A 91 20.12 -4.64 5.50
CA ILE A 91 20.71 -5.83 4.88
C ILE A 91 22.17 -5.56 4.49
N ALA A 92 22.46 -4.41 3.87
CA ALA A 92 23.80 -4.01 3.46
C ALA A 92 24.79 -3.96 4.64
N ASP A 93 24.33 -3.51 5.80
CA ASP A 93 25.17 -3.32 6.98
C ASP A 93 25.27 -4.57 7.87
N LYS A 94 24.19 -5.37 7.96
CA LYS A 94 24.12 -6.54 8.86
C LYS A 94 24.29 -7.89 8.17
N ILE A 95 24.08 -7.96 6.85
CA ILE A 95 24.19 -9.19 6.05
C ILE A 95 24.95 -8.88 4.74
N PRO A 96 26.18 -8.34 4.81
CA PRO A 96 26.97 -8.06 3.61
C PRO A 96 27.24 -9.35 2.82
N GLY A 97 27.25 -9.25 1.50
CA GLY A 97 27.42 -10.36 0.57
C GLY A 97 26.19 -11.25 0.39
N ALA A 98 25.02 -10.86 0.93
CA ALA A 98 23.80 -11.65 0.76
C ALA A 98 23.47 -11.86 -0.72
N LYS A 99 23.09 -13.10 -1.06
CA LYS A 99 22.49 -13.48 -2.33
C LYS A 99 20.99 -13.57 -2.13
N ILE A 100 20.28 -12.63 -2.72
CA ILE A 100 18.88 -12.36 -2.41
C ILE A 100 17.98 -13.02 -3.46
N LEU A 101 17.07 -13.86 -2.98
CA LEU A 101 15.83 -14.18 -3.68
C LEU A 101 14.80 -13.12 -3.29
N LEU A 102 14.47 -12.23 -4.24
CA LEU A 102 13.50 -11.17 -4.02
C LEU A 102 12.13 -11.64 -4.51
N ILE A 103 11.16 -11.71 -3.59
CA ILE A 103 9.78 -12.09 -3.87
C ILE A 103 8.93 -10.82 -4.00
N VAL A 104 8.30 -10.64 -5.16
CA VAL A 104 7.49 -9.46 -5.51
C VAL A 104 6.11 -9.85 -6.02
N ASP A 105 5.18 -8.90 -5.96
CA ASP A 105 3.85 -9.05 -6.54
C ASP A 105 3.91 -9.08 -8.08
N LYS A 106 2.82 -9.49 -8.71
CA LYS A 106 2.63 -9.43 -10.16
C LYS A 106 2.72 -7.97 -10.62
N GLN A 107 3.47 -7.75 -11.70
CA GLN A 107 3.55 -6.44 -12.31
C GLN A 107 2.21 -6.12 -13.02
N ARG A 108 1.49 -5.11 -12.53
CA ARG A 108 0.26 -4.64 -13.16
C ARG A 108 0.56 -3.72 -14.36
N GLN A 109 -0.37 -3.65 -15.30
CA GLN A 109 -0.29 -2.65 -16.38
C GLN A 109 -0.27 -1.24 -15.78
N ASN A 110 0.69 -0.42 -16.21
CA ASN A 110 0.94 0.95 -15.72
C ASN A 110 1.43 1.08 -14.27
N ASP A 111 1.98 0.01 -13.69
CA ASP A 111 2.59 0.09 -12.35
C ASP A 111 3.90 0.90 -12.36
N THR A 112 3.83 2.12 -11.82
CA THR A 112 5.00 2.99 -11.60
C THR A 112 5.59 2.87 -10.20
N ARG A 113 4.87 2.22 -9.26
CA ARG A 113 5.25 2.16 -7.86
C ARG A 113 6.23 1.02 -7.61
N SER A 114 5.95 -0.18 -8.09
CA SER A 114 6.81 -1.35 -7.82
C SER A 114 8.24 -1.18 -8.33
N PRO A 115 8.50 -0.69 -9.56
CA PRO A 115 9.85 -0.40 -10.01
C PRO A 115 10.57 0.61 -9.11
N ALA A 116 9.86 1.66 -8.70
CA ALA A 116 10.43 2.70 -7.86
C ALA A 116 10.69 2.25 -6.40
N LEU A 117 9.97 1.25 -5.89
CA LEU A 117 10.27 0.59 -4.61
C LEU A 117 11.45 -0.36 -4.73
N LEU A 118 11.57 -1.10 -5.84
CA LEU A 118 12.74 -1.91 -6.15
C LEU A 118 14.01 -1.05 -6.24
N ASP A 119 13.95 0.10 -6.89
CA ASP A 119 15.08 1.03 -6.97
C ASP A 119 15.45 1.61 -5.61
N ALA A 120 14.46 1.96 -4.78
CA ALA A 120 14.69 2.40 -3.40
C ALA A 120 15.38 1.31 -2.57
N PHE A 121 14.96 0.05 -2.71
CA PHE A 121 15.60 -1.08 -2.06
C PHE A 121 17.05 -1.27 -2.53
N LYS A 122 17.29 -1.27 -3.85
CA LYS A 122 18.64 -1.34 -4.44
C LYS A 122 19.54 -0.20 -3.98
N GLN A 123 19.01 1.02 -3.89
CA GLN A 123 19.72 2.17 -3.33
C GLN A 123 20.17 1.89 -1.89
N GLY A 124 19.28 1.33 -1.07
CA GLY A 124 19.60 0.91 0.30
C GLY A 124 20.69 -0.16 0.35
N LEU A 125 20.66 -1.15 -0.55
CA LEU A 125 21.67 -2.21 -0.62
C LEU A 125 23.08 -1.67 -0.91
N GLY A 126 23.20 -0.57 -1.65
CA GLY A 126 24.47 0.11 -1.92
C GLY A 126 25.54 -0.79 -2.55
N GLY A 127 25.13 -1.83 -3.28
CA GLY A 127 26.04 -2.83 -3.88
C GLY A 127 26.69 -3.80 -2.89
N LYS A 128 26.37 -3.74 -1.59
CA LYS A 128 26.93 -4.67 -0.58
C LYS A 128 26.23 -6.03 -0.55
N ALA A 129 25.11 -6.18 -1.23
CA ALA A 129 24.38 -7.44 -1.42
C ALA A 129 23.76 -7.47 -2.81
N THR A 130 23.48 -8.67 -3.31
CA THR A 130 23.11 -8.92 -4.70
C THR A 130 21.73 -9.53 -4.79
N ILE A 131 20.84 -8.94 -5.61
CA ILE A 131 19.58 -9.56 -6.01
C ILE A 131 19.89 -10.60 -7.08
N SER A 132 19.92 -11.88 -6.69
CA SER A 132 20.24 -13.00 -7.57
C SER A 132 19.05 -13.43 -8.41
N ALA A 133 17.84 -13.28 -7.88
CA ALA A 133 16.60 -13.53 -8.59
C ALA A 133 15.49 -12.58 -8.10
N THR A 134 14.56 -12.24 -8.98
CA THR A 134 13.32 -11.54 -8.66
C THR A 134 12.18 -12.36 -9.20
N GLU A 135 11.26 -12.77 -8.35
CA GLU A 135 10.23 -13.77 -8.67
C GLU A 135 8.87 -13.40 -8.11
N THR A 136 7.84 -13.84 -8.80
CA THR A 136 6.46 -13.79 -8.33
C THR A 136 6.00 -15.21 -8.00
N PRO A 137 5.51 -15.48 -6.78
CA PRO A 137 5.03 -16.81 -6.39
C PRO A 137 3.94 -17.32 -7.33
N ALA A 138 4.04 -18.58 -7.73
CA ALA A 138 2.97 -19.26 -8.44
C ALA A 138 1.78 -19.47 -7.51
N ILE A 139 0.57 -19.22 -8.00
CA ILE A 139 -0.67 -19.43 -7.24
C ILE A 139 -1.29 -20.75 -7.64
N ALA A 140 -1.36 -21.67 -6.67
CA ALA A 140 -2.16 -22.88 -6.78
C ALA A 140 -3.57 -22.58 -6.25
N TRP A 141 -4.56 -22.48 -7.14
CA TRP A 141 -5.94 -22.28 -6.71
C TRP A 141 -6.49 -23.55 -6.07
N PRO A 142 -7.18 -23.47 -4.92
CA PRO A 142 -7.71 -24.65 -4.24
C PRO A 142 -8.63 -25.46 -5.15
N GLU A 143 -8.45 -26.79 -5.17
CA GLU A 143 -9.33 -27.70 -5.88
C GLU A 143 -10.79 -27.55 -5.40
N GLY A 144 -11.74 -27.60 -6.34
CA GLY A 144 -13.17 -27.51 -6.04
C GLY A 144 -13.71 -26.09 -5.79
N ARG A 145 -12.86 -25.05 -5.83
CA ARG A 145 -13.32 -23.65 -5.87
C ARG A 145 -13.41 -23.16 -7.32
N PRO A 146 -14.44 -22.36 -7.68
CA PRO A 146 -14.46 -21.69 -8.98
C PRO A 146 -13.17 -20.90 -9.18
N GLN A 147 -12.46 -21.16 -10.27
CA GLN A 147 -11.25 -20.44 -10.60
C GLN A 147 -11.64 -19.03 -11.06
N PRO A 148 -11.09 -17.97 -10.46
CA PRO A 148 -11.38 -16.61 -10.89
C PRO A 148 -10.87 -16.43 -12.32
N ASN A 149 -11.56 -15.58 -13.08
CA ASN A 149 -11.06 -15.20 -14.39
C ASN A 149 -9.77 -14.36 -14.26
N PRO A 150 -9.00 -14.14 -15.34
CA PRO A 150 -7.74 -13.41 -15.25
C PRO A 150 -7.85 -12.00 -14.65
N GLU A 151 -8.93 -11.27 -14.92
CA GLU A 151 -9.15 -9.93 -14.36
C GLU A 151 -9.44 -9.97 -12.86
N GLU A 152 -10.24 -10.93 -12.42
CA GLU A 152 -10.48 -11.20 -10.99
C GLU A 152 -9.20 -11.62 -10.27
N MET A 153 -8.39 -12.47 -10.91
CA MET A 153 -7.08 -12.91 -10.38
C MET A 153 -6.07 -11.76 -10.22
N ASP A 154 -6.22 -10.67 -10.97
CA ASP A 154 -5.36 -9.49 -10.87
C ASP A 154 -5.81 -8.50 -9.78
N MET A 155 -7.08 -8.60 -9.36
CA MET A 155 -7.65 -7.81 -8.26
C MET A 155 -7.39 -8.43 -6.89
N ILE A 156 -7.17 -9.75 -6.80
CA ILE A 156 -6.90 -10.42 -5.54
C ILE A 156 -5.44 -10.15 -5.12
N PRO A 157 -5.19 -9.56 -3.94
CA PRO A 157 -3.83 -9.37 -3.43
C PRO A 157 -3.10 -10.71 -3.33
N LEU A 158 -1.87 -10.77 -3.82
CA LEU A 158 -1.12 -12.03 -3.84
C LEU A 158 -0.93 -12.62 -2.44
N GLN A 159 -0.84 -11.76 -1.43
CA GLN A 159 -0.77 -12.15 -0.02
C GLN A 159 -1.96 -13.01 0.45
N GLU A 160 -3.14 -12.84 -0.14
CA GLU A 160 -4.34 -13.59 0.25
C GLU A 160 -4.39 -15.00 -0.34
N VAL A 161 -3.62 -15.26 -1.41
CA VAL A 161 -3.73 -16.49 -2.22
C VAL A 161 -2.44 -17.28 -2.32
N MET A 162 -1.30 -16.70 -1.95
CA MET A 162 -0.03 -17.42 -1.90
C MET A 162 0.02 -18.42 -0.74
N THR A 163 0.70 -19.55 -0.97
CA THR A 163 0.85 -20.63 0.01
C THR A 163 2.32 -20.81 0.42
N ALA A 164 2.56 -21.56 1.50
CA ALA A 164 3.89 -22.00 1.88
C ALA A 164 4.57 -22.78 0.76
N GLN A 165 3.80 -23.59 0.00
CA GLN A 165 4.34 -24.32 -1.16
C GLN A 165 4.89 -23.36 -2.21
N SER A 166 4.19 -22.26 -2.50
CA SER A 166 4.67 -21.25 -3.45
C SER A 166 6.03 -20.65 -3.04
N PHE A 167 6.28 -20.48 -1.74
CA PHE A 167 7.59 -20.05 -1.22
C PHE A 167 8.64 -21.16 -1.28
N ASN A 168 8.27 -22.37 -0.87
CA ASN A 168 9.15 -23.53 -0.85
C ASN A 168 9.69 -23.86 -2.26
N ASP A 169 8.84 -23.75 -3.28
CA ASP A 169 9.22 -23.97 -4.67
C ASP A 169 10.27 -22.95 -5.13
N LEU A 170 10.09 -21.67 -4.78
CA LEU A 170 11.06 -20.63 -5.12
C LEU A 170 12.39 -20.82 -4.37
N MET A 171 12.37 -21.18 -3.09
CA MET A 171 13.58 -21.49 -2.34
C MET A 171 14.32 -22.71 -2.91
N THR A 172 13.58 -23.73 -3.35
CA THR A 172 14.14 -24.92 -4.01
C THR A 172 14.75 -24.60 -5.37
N LYS A 173 14.11 -23.70 -6.14
CA LYS A 173 14.59 -23.23 -7.43
C LYS A 173 15.86 -22.38 -7.31
N TYR A 174 16.04 -21.68 -6.19
CA TYR A 174 17.17 -20.78 -5.93
C TYR A 174 17.95 -21.15 -4.66
N PRO A 175 18.56 -22.34 -4.61
CA PRO A 175 19.20 -22.87 -3.39
C PRO A 175 20.45 -22.08 -2.99
N ASP A 176 21.06 -21.34 -3.92
CA ASP A 176 22.25 -20.52 -3.66
C ASP A 176 21.94 -19.19 -2.97
N CYS A 177 20.66 -18.82 -2.86
CA CYS A 177 20.24 -17.61 -2.15
C CYS A 177 20.26 -17.88 -0.64
N ASN A 178 20.98 -17.05 0.11
CA ASN A 178 21.06 -17.14 1.57
C ASN A 178 20.13 -16.16 2.30
N LEU A 179 19.42 -15.32 1.55
CA LEU A 179 18.42 -14.39 2.06
C LEU A 179 17.22 -14.37 1.12
N VAL A 180 16.03 -14.61 1.66
CA VAL A 180 14.76 -14.36 0.98
C VAL A 180 14.21 -13.03 1.47
N VAL A 181 13.97 -12.10 0.56
CA VAL A 181 13.32 -10.82 0.85
C VAL A 181 11.93 -10.86 0.25
N SER A 182 10.88 -10.67 1.05
CA SER A 182 9.50 -10.63 0.55
C SER A 182 8.92 -9.23 0.63
N PHE A 183 8.52 -8.69 -0.53
CA PHE A 183 7.81 -7.42 -0.64
C PHE A 183 6.29 -7.55 -0.47
N ILE A 184 5.79 -8.78 -0.45
CA ILE A 184 4.37 -9.14 -0.35
C ILE A 184 3.98 -9.69 1.03
N GLY A 185 4.96 -9.90 1.92
CA GLY A 185 4.76 -10.58 3.20
C GLY A 185 4.98 -12.10 3.13
N LEU A 186 4.48 -12.82 4.13
CA LEU A 186 4.51 -14.29 4.19
C LEU A 186 3.12 -14.86 3.85
N PRO A 187 3.05 -16.12 3.39
CA PRO A 187 1.79 -16.77 3.09
C PRO A 187 0.96 -17.01 4.36
N ASN A 188 -0.35 -17.21 4.21
CA ASN A 188 -1.26 -17.38 5.35
C ASN A 188 -1.00 -18.68 6.13
N ASP A 189 -0.57 -19.73 5.45
CA ASP A 189 -0.15 -21.02 6.00
C ASP A 189 1.35 -21.03 6.34
N VAL A 190 1.85 -19.91 6.86
CA VAL A 190 3.27 -19.64 7.12
C VAL A 190 3.95 -20.78 7.88
N GLU A 191 3.27 -21.42 8.82
CA GLU A 191 3.76 -22.56 9.61
C GLU A 191 4.23 -23.76 8.77
N ASN A 192 3.75 -23.89 7.53
CA ASN A 192 4.10 -24.98 6.62
C ASN A 192 5.30 -24.66 5.72
N MET A 193 5.96 -23.51 5.88
CA MET A 193 7.18 -23.19 5.12
C MET A 193 8.34 -24.08 5.57
N GLN A 194 9.08 -24.62 4.61
CA GLN A 194 10.21 -25.52 4.87
C GLN A 194 11.35 -24.83 5.62
N VAL A 195 11.49 -23.51 5.50
CA VAL A 195 12.56 -22.73 6.14
C VAL A 195 12.60 -22.93 7.67
N TRP A 196 11.49 -23.29 8.31
CA TRP A 196 11.45 -23.55 9.75
C TRP A 196 12.16 -24.84 10.17
N THR A 197 12.20 -25.83 9.28
CA THR A 197 12.74 -27.17 9.55
C THR A 197 14.03 -27.48 8.79
N MET A 198 14.44 -26.64 7.84
CA MET A 198 15.70 -26.79 7.10
C MET A 198 16.92 -26.80 8.02
N GLU A 199 17.96 -27.57 7.69
CA GLU A 199 19.23 -27.53 8.41
C GLU A 199 19.83 -26.11 8.43
N PRO A 200 20.38 -25.63 9.57
CA PRO A 200 20.87 -24.26 9.70
C PRO A 200 21.84 -23.80 8.60
N GLU A 201 22.71 -24.69 8.10
CA GLU A 201 23.72 -24.38 7.10
C GLU A 201 23.13 -24.16 5.69
N LYS A 202 21.95 -24.71 5.43
CA LYS A 202 21.24 -24.60 4.14
C LYS A 202 20.05 -23.64 4.20
N ARG A 203 19.69 -23.18 5.40
CA ARG A 203 18.49 -22.38 5.65
C ARG A 203 18.74 -20.91 5.24
N PRO A 204 18.01 -20.36 4.27
CA PRO A 204 18.09 -18.93 4.01
C PRO A 204 17.45 -18.16 5.18
N LYS A 205 17.97 -16.95 5.45
CA LYS A 205 17.29 -16.01 6.34
C LYS A 205 16.10 -15.37 5.62
N LEU A 206 15.15 -14.83 6.38
CA LEU A 206 14.02 -14.07 5.86
C LEU A 206 14.13 -12.58 6.20
N ALA A 207 13.76 -11.73 5.26
CA ALA A 207 13.54 -10.30 5.45
C ALA A 207 12.16 -9.93 4.90
N ILE A 208 11.36 -9.26 5.72
CA ILE A 208 9.92 -9.09 5.44
C ILE A 208 9.58 -7.60 5.46
N ILE A 209 8.83 -7.16 4.46
CA ILE A 209 8.17 -5.86 4.42
C ILE A 209 6.73 -6.06 3.94
N ASN A 210 5.79 -5.28 4.49
CA ASN A 210 4.37 -5.34 4.17
C ASN A 210 3.71 -6.72 4.38
N GLY A 211 4.08 -7.44 5.45
CA GLY A 211 3.51 -8.75 5.76
C GLY A 211 2.93 -8.84 7.17
N ALA A 212 2.07 -9.83 7.40
CA ALA A 212 1.72 -10.25 8.75
C ALA A 212 2.96 -10.86 9.43
N TYR A 213 3.24 -10.43 10.66
CA TYR A 213 4.43 -10.86 11.42
C TYR A 213 4.12 -11.24 12.88
N HIS A 214 2.84 -11.28 13.25
CA HIS A 214 2.41 -11.39 14.64
C HIS A 214 2.94 -12.68 15.31
N ASN A 215 2.99 -13.79 14.58
CA ASN A 215 3.47 -15.08 15.08
C ASN A 215 4.99 -15.31 14.88
N LEU A 216 5.76 -14.30 14.48
CA LEU A 216 7.19 -14.45 14.11
C LEU A 216 8.18 -14.11 15.23
N LYS A 217 7.73 -13.86 16.47
CA LYS A 217 8.63 -13.49 17.59
C LYS A 217 9.75 -14.52 17.79
N SER A 218 9.42 -15.82 17.84
CA SER A 218 10.41 -16.90 18.00
C SER A 218 11.36 -17.02 16.80
N ALA A 219 10.86 -16.76 15.59
CA ALA A 219 11.66 -16.80 14.37
C ALA A 219 12.65 -15.62 14.29
N LEU A 220 12.26 -14.45 14.80
CA LEU A 220 13.15 -13.30 15.02
C LEU A 220 14.20 -13.60 16.10
N GLN A 221 13.80 -14.14 17.24
CA GLN A 221 14.73 -14.46 18.34
C GLN A 221 15.78 -15.50 17.93
N SER A 222 15.39 -16.50 17.11
CA SER A 222 16.30 -17.51 16.57
C SER A 222 17.11 -17.04 15.36
N GLY A 223 16.85 -15.84 14.84
CA GLY A 223 17.58 -15.26 13.69
C GLY A 223 17.25 -15.87 12.33
N ILE A 224 16.23 -16.73 12.24
CA ILE A 224 15.69 -17.21 10.95
C ILE A 224 15.09 -16.04 10.19
N VAL A 225 14.29 -15.21 10.88
CA VAL A 225 13.88 -13.91 10.37
C VAL A 225 14.92 -12.89 10.81
N ALA A 226 15.65 -12.33 9.84
CA ALA A 226 16.71 -11.37 10.09
C ALA A 226 16.17 -9.97 10.38
N VAL A 227 15.11 -9.57 9.69
CA VAL A 227 14.53 -8.23 9.81
C VAL A 227 13.09 -8.19 9.33
N ILE A 228 12.26 -7.43 10.04
CA ILE A 228 10.90 -7.08 9.63
C ILE A 228 10.78 -5.56 9.61
N VAL A 229 10.25 -5.01 8.52
CA VAL A 229 9.76 -3.64 8.47
C VAL A 229 8.30 -3.64 8.90
N ALA A 230 8.02 -2.99 10.02
CA ALA A 230 6.69 -2.85 10.56
C ALA A 230 6.26 -1.39 10.61
N VAL A 231 4.95 -1.14 10.52
CA VAL A 231 4.39 0.17 10.87
C VAL A 231 4.68 0.43 12.35
N ASN A 232 5.20 1.61 12.66
CA ASN A 232 5.43 2.04 14.03
C ASN A 232 4.06 2.16 14.75
N PRO A 233 3.81 1.44 15.86
CA PRO A 233 2.53 1.53 16.57
C PRO A 233 2.19 2.93 17.08
N SER A 234 3.20 3.81 17.20
CA SER A 234 3.03 5.22 17.58
C SER A 234 2.92 6.18 16.38
N ALA A 235 2.93 5.67 15.14
CA ALA A 235 2.81 6.49 13.94
C ALA A 235 1.46 7.22 13.89
N LYS A 236 1.49 8.51 13.53
CA LYS A 236 0.30 9.33 13.33
C LYS A 236 0.08 9.62 11.87
N PHE A 237 -0.98 9.09 11.27
CA PHE A 237 -1.34 9.35 9.88
C PHE A 237 -1.98 10.74 9.77
N THR A 238 -1.19 11.71 9.32
CA THR A 238 -1.54 13.13 9.19
C THR A 238 -1.21 13.62 7.79
N ASP A 239 -1.84 14.72 7.37
CA ASP A 239 -1.62 15.35 6.06
C ASP A 239 -0.30 16.16 5.98
N GLU A 240 0.53 16.09 7.01
CA GLU A 240 1.84 16.73 7.03
C GLU A 240 2.76 16.13 5.96
N ALA A 241 3.48 17.01 5.26
CA ALA A 241 4.48 16.58 4.30
C ALA A 241 5.52 15.65 4.95
N ALA A 242 5.88 14.60 4.22
CA ALA A 242 6.92 13.67 4.60
C ALA A 242 8.26 14.41 4.67
N PRO A 243 9.09 14.11 5.70
CA PRO A 243 10.45 14.62 5.75
C PRO A 243 11.22 14.29 4.46
N THR A 244 12.09 15.20 4.03
CA THR A 244 12.99 14.96 2.88
C THR A 244 14.12 14.01 3.24
N ASP A 245 14.54 13.99 4.51
CA ASP A 245 15.48 13.00 5.03
C ASP A 245 14.83 11.62 5.10
N ILE A 246 15.46 10.65 4.46
CA ILE A 246 14.93 9.28 4.33
C ILE A 246 14.75 8.63 5.70
N LYS A 247 15.71 8.81 6.62
CA LYS A 247 15.65 8.19 7.94
C LYS A 247 14.55 8.82 8.78
N ALA A 248 14.41 10.14 8.75
CA ALA A 248 13.34 10.85 9.45
C ALA A 248 11.96 10.46 8.91
N ALA A 249 11.80 10.29 7.59
CA ALA A 249 10.57 9.78 6.99
C ALA A 249 10.28 8.36 7.47
N PHE A 250 11.29 7.49 7.49
CA PHE A 250 11.16 6.12 7.99
C PHE A 250 10.72 6.10 9.46
N ASP A 251 11.47 6.74 10.35
CA ASP A 251 11.24 6.71 11.80
C ASP A 251 9.84 7.25 12.19
N LYS A 252 9.26 8.12 11.35
CA LYS A 252 7.91 8.68 11.56
C LYS A 252 6.79 7.66 11.31
N ARG A 253 7.01 6.64 10.48
CA ARG A 253 5.97 5.70 10.03
C ARG A 253 6.28 4.24 10.33
N TYR A 254 7.55 3.89 10.43
CA TYR A 254 8.01 2.51 10.47
C TYR A 254 9.07 2.29 11.53
N ILE A 255 9.29 1.02 11.84
CA ILE A 255 10.38 0.52 12.67
C ILE A 255 10.96 -0.74 12.03
N LEU A 256 12.25 -0.98 12.27
CA LEU A 256 12.88 -2.27 12.00
C LEU A 256 12.83 -3.12 13.25
N ILE A 257 12.26 -4.32 13.12
CA ILE A 257 12.30 -5.36 14.14
C ILE A 257 13.35 -6.38 13.73
N THR A 258 14.24 -6.70 14.65
CA THR A 258 15.44 -7.51 14.42
C THR A 258 15.68 -8.40 15.63
N PRO A 259 16.55 -9.44 15.53
CA PRO A 259 16.97 -10.22 16.68
C PRO A 259 17.56 -9.35 17.81
N ASP A 260 18.22 -8.25 17.47
CA ASP A 260 18.92 -7.36 18.41
C ASP A 260 17.94 -6.55 19.30
N ASN A 261 16.73 -6.25 18.81
CA ASN A 261 15.79 -5.32 19.48
C ASN A 261 14.40 -5.90 19.73
N ILE A 262 14.14 -7.17 19.37
CA ILE A 262 12.83 -7.80 19.53
C ILE A 262 12.33 -7.80 20.97
N GLU A 263 13.21 -8.00 21.94
CA GLU A 263 12.80 -8.04 23.34
C GLU A 263 12.32 -6.66 23.83
N GLU A 264 13.11 -5.61 23.57
CA GLU A 264 12.75 -4.22 23.87
C GLU A 264 11.44 -3.82 23.16
N ILE A 265 11.32 -4.11 21.86
CA ILE A 265 10.12 -3.80 21.07
C ILE A 265 8.89 -4.53 21.64
N SER A 266 9.03 -5.80 22.02
CA SER A 266 7.90 -6.58 22.55
C SER A 266 7.42 -6.10 23.92
N GLN A 267 8.32 -5.55 24.74
CA GLN A 267 7.96 -4.93 26.02
C GLN A 267 7.31 -3.55 25.81
N LYS A 268 7.86 -2.76 24.87
CA LYS A 268 7.34 -1.43 24.54
C LYS A 268 5.96 -1.48 23.88
N TYR A 269 5.69 -2.51 23.07
CA TYR A 269 4.45 -2.67 22.31
C TYR A 269 3.82 -4.05 22.56
N ALA A 270 3.14 -4.19 23.71
CA ALA A 270 2.66 -5.47 24.25
C ALA A 270 1.83 -6.36 23.31
N ASN A 271 1.17 -5.79 22.29
CA ASN A 271 0.29 -6.51 21.37
C ASN A 271 0.87 -6.68 19.96
N MET A 272 2.12 -6.27 19.72
CA MET A 272 2.71 -6.28 18.38
C MET A 272 2.87 -7.69 17.79
N PHE A 273 3.05 -8.69 18.66
CA PHE A 273 3.23 -10.11 18.32
C PHE A 273 2.07 -10.99 18.78
N GLN A 274 0.89 -10.42 18.97
CA GLN A 274 -0.33 -11.19 19.23
C GLN A 274 -1.17 -11.21 17.96
N GLU A 275 -1.81 -12.34 17.65
CA GLU A 275 -2.83 -12.38 16.61
C GLU A 275 -3.95 -11.40 16.97
N VAL A 276 -4.38 -10.62 15.98
CA VAL A 276 -5.59 -9.81 16.12
C VAL A 276 -6.75 -10.78 16.10
N LYS A 277 -7.35 -11.03 17.26
CA LYS A 277 -8.58 -11.82 17.41
C LYS A 277 -9.76 -11.14 16.73
#